data_AF-A0A956AI77-F1
#
_entry.id   AF-A0A956AI77-F1
#
_cell.length_a   1.000
_cell.length_b   1.000
_cell.length_c   1.000
_cell.angle_alpha   90.00
_cell.angle_beta   90.00
_cell.angle_gamma   90.00
#
_symmetry.space_group_name_H-M   'P 1'
#
loop_
_entity.id
_entity.type
_entity.pdbx_description
1 polymer ?
#
loop_
_entity_poly.entity_id
_entity_poly.type
_entity_poly.pdbx_seq_one_letter_code
_entity_poly.pdbx_strand_id
1 'polypeptide(L)'
;RPDELARWIATLEVDYVSWDDDSQHGYFWTFPHPGHPLRAGAQVVVERGQALVVRHGELVTDVLGPGEHTVTPATLPGLAELRGWTAGPVVADLVFLRTGPSPRLRWGTSAPATVHLPGHGAVDLRAYGRFSVRFHDARQVIDRMARRVVPDDAEVEQRLRRILAGRFATALASLTDLSVPLLNDLDDLCTRIREALDEPLAQSGLFLARFDIENLTGPLELGLRPTSRRTQNLTHVARSLLGTTNEQPMKTSELAPCIRCGISIPAGARFCTSCGTAQRKRCTSCGNALPAAARFCSHCGSGQPA
;
A
#
# COMPACT_ATOMS: atom_id res chain seq x y z
N ARG A 1 -37.36 15.93 5.64
CA ARG A 1 -37.42 14.51 5.22
C ARG A 1 -36.23 14.26 4.31
N PRO A 2 -35.39 13.23 4.53
CA PRO A 2 -34.21 12.95 3.71
C PRO A 2 -34.55 12.82 2.20
N ASP A 3 -35.75 12.35 1.88
CA ASP A 3 -36.23 12.15 0.49
C ASP A 3 -36.63 13.44 -0.24
N GLU A 4 -36.79 14.56 0.47
CA GLU A 4 -36.99 15.89 -0.14
C GLU A 4 -35.65 16.58 -0.38
N LEU A 5 -34.69 16.40 0.52
CA LEU A 5 -33.32 16.89 0.34
C LEU A 5 -32.65 16.21 -0.85
N ALA A 6 -32.81 14.89 -0.99
CA ALA A 6 -32.30 14.13 -2.15
C ALA A 6 -32.94 14.58 -3.49
N ARG A 7 -34.23 14.94 -3.48
CA ARG A 7 -34.92 15.51 -4.66
C ARG A 7 -34.47 16.93 -4.96
N TRP A 8 -34.23 17.75 -3.94
CA TRP A 8 -33.73 19.12 -4.10
C TRP A 8 -32.30 19.11 -4.64
N ILE A 9 -31.44 18.26 -4.08
CA ILE A 9 -30.09 17.96 -4.58
C ILE A 9 -30.14 17.52 -6.04
N ALA A 10 -31.02 16.58 -6.42
CA ALA A 10 -31.18 16.08 -7.79
C ALA A 10 -31.48 17.17 -8.86
N THR A 11 -31.95 18.35 -8.44
CA THR A 11 -32.25 19.51 -9.31
C THR A 11 -31.27 20.66 -9.17
N LEU A 12 -30.30 20.56 -8.25
CA LEU A 12 -29.26 21.57 -8.08
C LEU A 12 -28.27 21.47 -9.22
N GLU A 13 -28.27 22.51 -10.04
CA GLU A 13 -27.23 22.77 -11.01
C GLU A 13 -25.99 23.28 -10.28
N VAL A 14 -24.82 22.81 -10.73
CA VAL A 14 -23.56 23.08 -10.05
C VAL A 14 -23.01 24.42 -10.52
N ASP A 15 -23.17 25.46 -9.70
CA ASP A 15 -22.69 26.82 -10.00
C ASP A 15 -21.24 27.05 -9.50
N TYR A 16 -20.78 26.25 -8.53
CA TYR A 16 -19.44 26.35 -7.93
C TYR A 16 -18.84 24.97 -7.66
N VAL A 17 -17.58 24.78 -8.04
CA VAL A 17 -16.82 23.55 -7.84
C VAL A 17 -15.48 23.89 -7.20
N SER A 18 -15.23 23.34 -6.02
CA SER A 18 -13.91 23.30 -5.40
C SER A 18 -13.70 21.94 -4.75
N TRP A 19 -12.43 21.55 -4.57
CA TRP A 19 -12.10 20.43 -3.72
C TRP A 19 -12.40 20.81 -2.27
N ASP A 20 -13.54 20.34 -1.76
CA ASP A 20 -13.95 20.52 -0.37
C ASP A 20 -13.62 19.24 0.40
N ASP A 21 -12.41 19.18 0.95
CA ASP A 21 -12.00 18.07 1.79
C ASP A 21 -11.13 18.57 2.95
N ASP A 22 -11.74 18.59 4.12
CA ASP A 22 -11.09 18.87 5.41
C ASP A 22 -9.93 17.90 5.72
N SER A 23 -9.77 16.80 4.98
CA SER A 23 -8.81 15.76 5.32
C SER A 23 -7.39 15.97 4.79
N GLN A 24 -7.15 16.82 3.76
CA GLN A 24 -5.83 16.99 3.09
C GLN A 24 -5.08 15.66 2.76
N HIS A 25 -5.76 14.52 2.82
CA HIS A 25 -5.20 13.17 2.80
C HIS A 25 -6.02 12.36 1.81
N GLY A 26 -5.84 12.71 0.54
CA GLY A 26 -6.49 12.05 -0.59
C GLY A 26 -5.59 12.11 -1.82
N TYR A 27 -5.50 11.02 -2.57
CA TYR A 27 -4.92 11.05 -3.92
C TYR A 27 -5.91 11.61 -4.94
N PHE A 28 -7.16 11.18 -4.82
CA PHE A 28 -8.26 11.54 -5.70
C PHE A 28 -9.47 11.98 -4.86
N TRP A 29 -10.22 12.94 -5.38
CA TRP A 29 -11.50 13.33 -4.82
C TRP A 29 -12.51 13.48 -5.95
N THR A 30 -13.66 12.82 -5.81
CA THR A 30 -14.74 12.93 -6.79
C THR A 30 -15.74 13.95 -6.27
N PHE A 31 -16.13 14.90 -7.11
CA PHE A 31 -17.15 15.86 -6.73
C PHE A 31 -18.47 15.09 -6.40
N PRO A 32 -19.09 15.33 -5.22
CA PRO A 32 -20.14 14.48 -4.66
C PRO A 32 -21.48 14.51 -5.40
N HIS A 33 -21.55 15.23 -6.52
CA HIS A 33 -22.73 15.31 -7.39
C HIS A 33 -22.45 14.65 -8.76
N PRO A 34 -22.10 13.34 -8.81
CA PRO A 34 -21.96 12.63 -10.07
C PRO A 34 -23.32 12.55 -10.77
N GLY A 35 -23.35 12.77 -12.08
CA GLY A 35 -24.62 12.79 -12.81
C GLY A 35 -25.33 14.15 -12.87
N HIS A 36 -24.85 15.17 -12.15
CA HIS A 36 -25.47 16.49 -12.17
C HIS A 36 -24.96 17.30 -13.36
N PRO A 37 -25.84 18.05 -14.01
CA PRO A 37 -25.43 18.88 -15.12
C PRO A 37 -24.55 20.04 -14.65
N LEU A 38 -23.40 20.19 -15.31
CA LEU A 38 -22.52 21.33 -15.16
C LEU A 38 -23.06 22.49 -16.00
N ARG A 39 -23.28 23.65 -15.36
CA ARG A 39 -23.78 24.84 -16.04
C ARG A 39 -22.66 25.60 -16.77
N ALA A 40 -23.02 26.17 -17.92
CA ALA A 40 -22.18 27.18 -18.56
C ALA A 40 -22.11 28.43 -17.69
N GLY A 41 -20.89 28.86 -17.36
CA GLY A 41 -20.61 29.97 -16.45
C GLY A 41 -20.35 29.56 -15.00
N ALA A 42 -20.41 28.27 -14.66
CA ALA A 42 -20.03 27.79 -13.33
C ALA A 42 -18.56 28.14 -13.02
N GLN A 43 -18.25 28.43 -11.76
CA GLN A 43 -16.89 28.72 -11.32
C GLN A 43 -16.24 27.45 -10.77
N VAL A 44 -15.04 27.15 -11.25
CA VAL A 44 -14.22 26.02 -10.83
C VAL A 44 -12.94 26.56 -10.26
N VAL A 45 -12.68 26.27 -8.98
CA VAL A 45 -11.44 26.66 -8.31
C VAL A 45 -10.58 25.42 -8.12
N VAL A 46 -9.40 25.44 -8.73
CA VAL A 46 -8.38 24.39 -8.59
C VAL A 46 -7.21 24.98 -7.81
N GLU A 47 -6.93 24.45 -6.61
CA GLU A 47 -5.85 24.99 -5.81
C GLU A 47 -4.46 24.57 -6.32
N ARG A 48 -3.41 25.23 -5.80
CA ARG A 48 -2.03 24.84 -6.06
C ARG A 48 -1.76 23.42 -5.56
N GLY A 49 -1.20 22.57 -6.41
CA GLY A 49 -0.95 21.17 -6.08
C GLY A 49 -2.16 20.26 -6.34
N GLN A 50 -3.17 20.75 -7.05
CA GLN A 50 -4.29 19.99 -7.56
C GLN A 50 -4.37 20.10 -9.09
N ALA A 51 -5.11 19.19 -9.70
CA ALA A 51 -5.59 19.27 -11.07
C ALA A 51 -7.01 18.73 -11.10
N LEU A 52 -7.89 19.35 -11.86
CA LEU A 52 -9.23 18.82 -12.10
C LEU A 52 -9.23 18.07 -13.43
N VAL A 53 -9.75 16.86 -13.41
CA VAL A 53 -9.98 16.05 -14.60
C VAL A 53 -11.48 15.95 -14.83
N VAL A 54 -11.92 16.37 -16.02
CA VAL A 54 -13.31 16.30 -16.46
C VAL A 54 -13.52 15.04 -17.28
N ARG A 55 -14.54 14.27 -16.91
CA ARG A 55 -14.88 13.00 -17.55
C ARG A 55 -16.32 13.02 -18.05
N HIS A 56 -16.53 12.35 -19.17
CA HIS A 56 -17.87 11.99 -19.63
C HIS A 56 -17.91 10.46 -19.80
N GLY A 57 -18.43 9.76 -18.78
CA GLY A 57 -18.35 8.31 -18.67
C GLY A 57 -16.92 7.81 -18.41
N GLU A 58 -16.41 6.93 -19.29
CA GLU A 58 -15.03 6.41 -19.20
C GLU A 58 -13.99 7.29 -19.94
N LEU A 59 -14.43 8.35 -20.65
CA LEU A 59 -13.53 9.20 -21.43
C LEU A 59 -13.12 10.45 -20.62
N VAL A 60 -11.82 10.71 -20.55
CA VAL A 60 -11.29 12.01 -20.10
C VAL A 60 -11.44 13.01 -21.23
N THR A 61 -12.23 14.06 -21.01
CA THR A 61 -12.43 15.11 -22.01
C THR A 61 -11.34 16.16 -21.86
N ASP A 62 -11.22 16.74 -20.66
CA ASP A 62 -10.42 17.91 -20.39
C ASP A 62 -9.68 17.78 -19.05
N VAL A 63 -8.60 18.55 -18.91
CA VAL A 63 -7.83 18.66 -17.67
C VAL A 63 -7.58 20.14 -17.40
N LEU A 64 -7.95 20.60 -16.21
CA LEU A 64 -7.70 21.95 -15.73
C LEU A 64 -6.60 21.95 -14.67
N GLY A 65 -5.62 22.83 -14.85
CA GLY A 65 -4.54 23.05 -13.87
C GLY A 65 -4.94 24.00 -12.74
N PRO A 66 -4.01 24.31 -11.82
CA PRO A 66 -4.27 25.26 -10.73
C PRO A 66 -4.71 26.63 -11.22
N GLY A 67 -5.75 27.19 -10.62
CA GLY A 67 -6.32 28.49 -10.95
C GLY A 67 -7.84 28.53 -10.79
N GLU A 68 -8.39 29.72 -10.98
CA GLU A 68 -9.83 29.94 -11.13
C GLU A 68 -10.19 29.79 -12.60
N HIS A 69 -11.15 28.93 -12.91
CA HIS A 69 -11.61 28.63 -14.25
C HIS A 69 -13.12 28.81 -14.32
N THR A 70 -13.59 29.59 -15.29
CA THR A 70 -15.02 29.69 -15.58
C THR A 70 -15.39 28.67 -16.64
N VAL A 71 -16.37 27.82 -16.36
CA VAL A 71 -16.82 26.75 -17.25
C VAL A 71 -17.43 27.33 -18.52
N THR A 72 -16.64 27.31 -19.59
CA THR A 72 -17.03 27.76 -20.92
C THR A 72 -16.58 26.74 -21.97
N PRO A 73 -17.16 26.76 -23.18
CA PRO A 73 -16.66 25.93 -24.28
C PRO A 73 -15.17 26.14 -24.59
N ALA A 74 -14.64 27.32 -24.27
CA ALA A 74 -13.22 27.63 -24.45
C ALA A 74 -12.32 26.96 -23.40
N THR A 75 -12.79 26.83 -22.16
CA THR A 75 -12.02 26.17 -21.07
C THR A 75 -12.16 24.66 -21.09
N LEU A 76 -13.28 24.13 -21.59
CA LEU A 76 -13.54 22.68 -21.70
C LEU A 76 -13.88 22.30 -23.16
N PRO A 77 -12.91 22.42 -24.09
CA PRO A 77 -13.15 22.14 -25.50
C PRO A 77 -13.56 20.67 -25.75
N GLY A 78 -12.97 19.71 -25.03
CA GLY A 78 -13.30 18.30 -25.18
C GLY A 78 -14.73 17.98 -24.76
N LEU A 79 -15.22 18.62 -23.69
CA LEU A 79 -16.62 18.53 -23.28
C LEU A 79 -17.55 19.25 -24.26
N ALA A 80 -17.12 20.36 -24.86
CA ALA A 80 -17.91 21.11 -25.84
C ALA A 80 -18.09 20.36 -27.16
N GLU A 81 -17.11 19.55 -27.57
CA GLU A 81 -17.20 18.68 -28.75
C GLU A 81 -18.19 17.51 -28.57
N LEU A 82 -18.40 17.07 -27.32
CA LEU A 82 -19.44 16.09 -27.01
C LEU A 82 -20.81 16.74 -27.21
N ARG A 83 -21.51 16.31 -28.27
CA ARG A 83 -22.84 16.82 -28.67
C ARG A 83 -23.79 16.91 -27.47
N GLY A 84 -24.02 18.12 -26.98
CA GLY A 84 -24.90 18.38 -25.83
C GLY A 84 -24.74 19.78 -25.23
N TRP A 85 -23.51 20.32 -25.15
CA TRP A 85 -23.24 21.58 -24.43
C TRP A 85 -23.93 22.82 -25.02
N THR A 86 -24.05 22.90 -26.35
CA THR A 86 -24.77 23.99 -27.02
C THR A 86 -26.29 23.80 -27.02
N ALA A 87 -26.79 22.61 -26.63
CA ALA A 87 -28.19 22.24 -26.66
C ALA A 87 -28.83 22.15 -25.25
N GLY A 88 -28.02 22.09 -24.20
CA GLY A 88 -28.49 22.02 -22.83
C GLY A 88 -27.40 21.63 -21.82
N PRO A 89 -27.78 21.45 -20.55
CA PRO A 89 -26.87 21.08 -19.49
C PRO A 89 -26.18 19.73 -19.74
N VAL A 90 -24.87 19.63 -19.53
CA VAL A 90 -24.09 18.39 -19.77
C VAL A 90 -23.68 17.75 -18.46
N VAL A 91 -23.89 16.44 -18.38
CA VAL A 91 -23.45 15.63 -17.25
C VAL A 91 -21.97 15.30 -17.44
N ALA A 92 -21.14 15.72 -16.49
CA ALA A 92 -19.73 15.39 -16.44
C ALA A 92 -19.33 14.99 -15.03
N ASP A 93 -18.47 13.97 -14.92
CA ASP A 93 -17.86 13.58 -13.66
C ASP A 93 -16.59 14.41 -13.44
N LEU A 94 -16.53 15.10 -12.31
CA LEU A 94 -15.41 15.95 -11.93
C LEU A 94 -14.55 15.21 -10.91
N VAL A 95 -13.30 14.91 -11.29
CA VAL A 95 -12.34 14.20 -10.43
C VAL A 95 -11.14 15.10 -10.21
N PHE A 96 -10.96 15.53 -8.96
CA PHE A 96 -9.76 16.21 -8.55
C PHE A 96 -8.65 15.19 -8.27
N LEU A 97 -7.45 15.51 -8.74
CA LEU A 97 -6.22 14.75 -8.52
C LEU A 97 -5.21 15.65 -7.82
N ARG A 98 -4.52 15.10 -6.83
CA ARG A 98 -3.37 15.78 -6.23
C ARG A 98 -2.16 15.72 -7.16
N THR A 99 -1.57 16.87 -7.46
CA THR A 99 -0.34 17.01 -8.26
C THR A 99 0.89 17.34 -7.40
N GLY A 100 0.71 17.55 -6.09
CA GLY A 100 1.80 17.60 -5.11
C GLY A 100 2.46 16.25 -4.84
N PRO A 101 3.61 16.22 -4.14
CA PRO A 101 4.27 14.98 -3.76
C PRO A 101 3.42 14.15 -2.79
N SER A 102 3.40 12.83 -2.99
CA SER A 102 2.71 11.89 -2.13
C SER A 102 3.33 11.84 -0.72
N PRO A 103 2.58 11.39 0.32
CA PRO A 103 3.19 10.94 1.56
C PRO A 103 4.33 9.97 1.28
N ARG A 104 5.28 9.89 2.22
CA ARG A 104 6.44 9.01 2.10
C ARG A 104 6.00 7.56 2.29
N LEU A 105 5.83 6.83 1.19
CA LEU A 105 5.38 5.45 1.16
C LEU A 105 6.55 4.49 1.39
N ARG A 106 6.28 3.35 2.02
CA ARG A 106 7.24 2.24 2.10
C ARG A 106 7.15 1.39 0.84
N TRP A 107 8.29 0.93 0.34
CA TRP A 107 8.37 -0.04 -0.74
C TRP A 107 9.31 -1.19 -0.38
N GLY A 108 9.17 -2.28 -1.10
CA GLY A 108 10.11 -3.39 -1.05
C GLY A 108 9.82 -4.39 -2.16
N THR A 109 10.84 -5.16 -2.51
CA THR A 109 10.73 -6.22 -3.51
C THR A 109 9.88 -7.37 -2.96
N SER A 110 8.73 -7.67 -3.58
CA SER A 110 7.85 -8.78 -3.16
C SER A 110 8.45 -10.15 -3.44
N ALA A 111 9.23 -10.27 -4.53
CA ALA A 111 10.07 -11.41 -4.87
C ALA A 111 11.54 -10.96 -4.96
N PRO A 112 12.52 -11.83 -4.71
CA PRO A 112 13.93 -11.49 -4.92
C PRO A 112 14.17 -11.07 -6.38
N ALA A 113 14.97 -10.02 -6.57
CA ALA A 113 15.49 -9.62 -7.86
C ALA A 113 16.79 -10.39 -8.12
N THR A 114 16.74 -11.34 -9.05
CA THR A 114 17.94 -12.08 -9.48
C THR A 114 18.78 -11.20 -10.40
N VAL A 115 20.05 -11.01 -10.04
CA VAL A 115 21.03 -10.22 -10.79
C VAL A 115 22.30 -11.00 -11.01
N HIS A 116 23.06 -10.67 -12.04
CA HIS A 116 24.38 -11.27 -12.25
C HIS A 116 25.45 -10.38 -11.64
N LEU A 117 26.27 -10.94 -10.75
CA LEU A 117 27.40 -10.25 -10.13
C LEU A 117 28.72 -10.85 -10.62
N PRO A 118 29.67 -10.01 -11.09
CA PRO A 118 31.01 -10.45 -11.41
C PRO A 118 31.64 -11.23 -10.24
N GLY A 119 32.15 -12.42 -10.54
CA GLY A 119 32.78 -13.31 -9.55
C GLY A 119 31.83 -14.08 -8.63
N HIS A 120 30.51 -13.82 -8.67
CA HIS A 120 29.53 -14.45 -7.77
C HIS A 120 28.36 -15.11 -8.51
N GLY A 121 28.24 -14.91 -9.82
CA GLY A 121 27.19 -15.54 -10.62
C GLY A 121 25.82 -14.89 -10.41
N ALA A 122 24.75 -15.67 -10.58
CA ALA A 122 23.38 -15.20 -10.34
C ALA A 122 23.09 -15.14 -8.84
N VAL A 123 22.61 -13.98 -8.39
CA VAL A 123 22.40 -13.63 -6.99
C VAL A 123 21.02 -13.03 -6.80
N ASP A 124 20.31 -13.50 -5.79
CA ASP A 124 19.00 -12.99 -5.41
C ASP A 124 19.10 -11.86 -4.39
N LEU A 125 18.67 -10.66 -4.78
CA LEU A 125 18.68 -9.49 -3.92
C LEU A 125 17.26 -9.09 -3.51
N ARG A 126 17.09 -8.64 -2.28
CA ARG A 126 15.87 -8.03 -1.76
C ARG A 126 16.17 -6.65 -1.25
N ALA A 127 15.36 -5.67 -1.63
CA ALA A 127 15.52 -4.29 -1.18
C ALA A 127 14.25 -3.80 -0.51
N TYR A 128 14.42 -2.93 0.47
CA TYR A 128 13.35 -2.24 1.18
C TYR A 128 13.72 -0.78 1.34
N GLY A 129 12.73 0.10 1.26
CA GLY A 129 12.99 1.52 1.36
C GLY A 129 11.75 2.39 1.40
N ARG A 130 11.94 3.67 1.10
CA ARG A 130 10.87 4.65 1.01
C ARG A 130 10.90 5.41 -0.29
N PHE A 131 9.73 5.87 -0.71
CA PHE A 131 9.59 6.68 -1.90
C PHE A 131 8.43 7.65 -1.77
N SER A 132 8.45 8.69 -2.60
CA SER A 132 7.35 9.62 -2.81
C SER A 132 7.24 9.88 -4.30
N VAL A 133 6.02 9.89 -4.81
CA VAL A 133 5.74 10.17 -6.22
C VAL A 133 4.98 11.47 -6.35
N ARG A 134 5.12 12.10 -7.51
CA ARG A 134 4.31 13.24 -7.93
C ARG A 134 3.58 12.87 -9.22
N PHE A 135 2.30 13.18 -9.29
CA PHE A 135 1.52 13.00 -10.50
C PHE A 135 1.76 14.20 -11.42
N HIS A 136 2.28 13.95 -12.62
CA HIS A 136 2.56 15.00 -13.59
C HIS A 136 1.53 15.08 -14.70
N ASP A 137 1.09 13.93 -15.20
CA ASP A 137 0.07 13.85 -16.24
C ASP A 137 -1.23 13.32 -15.64
N ALA A 138 -2.14 14.23 -15.29
CA ALA A 138 -3.42 13.87 -14.68
C ALA A 138 -4.29 13.00 -15.59
N ARG A 139 -4.20 13.20 -16.92
CA ARG A 139 -4.96 12.44 -17.91
C ARG A 139 -4.53 10.98 -17.91
N GLN A 140 -3.22 10.73 -18.01
CA GLN A 140 -2.67 9.37 -17.97
C GLN A 140 -2.92 8.68 -16.62
N VAL A 141 -2.82 9.42 -15.53
CA VAL A 141 -3.04 8.88 -14.18
C VAL A 141 -4.50 8.43 -14.01
N ILE A 142 -5.47 9.24 -14.42
CA ILE A 142 -6.88 8.87 -14.36
C ILE A 142 -7.17 7.69 -15.28
N ASP A 143 -6.68 7.69 -16.52
CA ASP A 143 -6.90 6.61 -17.47
C ASP A 143 -6.31 5.26 -17.01
N ARG A 144 -5.22 5.28 -16.24
CA ARG A 144 -4.60 4.05 -15.71
C ARG A 144 -5.09 3.64 -14.33
N MET A 145 -5.36 4.59 -13.44
CA MET A 145 -5.65 4.30 -12.03
C MET A 145 -7.12 4.45 -11.66
N ALA A 146 -7.87 5.31 -12.34
CA ALA A 146 -9.23 5.69 -11.96
C ALA A 146 -10.24 5.61 -13.12
N ARG A 147 -9.93 4.83 -14.17
CA ARG A 147 -10.70 4.77 -15.43
C ARG A 147 -12.18 4.45 -15.25
N ARG A 148 -12.50 3.54 -14.33
CA ARG A 148 -13.88 3.15 -14.01
C ARG A 148 -14.32 3.81 -12.71
N VAL A 149 -13.73 3.36 -11.61
CA VAL A 149 -14.02 3.83 -10.26
C VAL A 149 -12.78 4.54 -9.74
N VAL A 150 -13.00 5.66 -9.06
CA VAL A 150 -11.93 6.34 -8.34
C VAL A 150 -11.52 5.46 -7.16
N PRO A 151 -10.27 4.94 -7.12
CA PRO A 151 -9.80 4.07 -6.06
C PRO A 151 -9.67 4.83 -4.74
N ASP A 152 -9.79 4.12 -3.62
CA ASP A 152 -9.42 4.69 -2.32
C ASP A 152 -7.89 4.86 -2.20
N ASP A 153 -7.48 5.64 -1.21
CA ASP A 153 -6.07 5.93 -0.97
C ASP A 153 -5.21 4.67 -0.75
N ALA A 154 -5.75 3.65 -0.09
CA ALA A 154 -5.02 2.42 0.20
C ALA A 154 -4.76 1.62 -1.08
N GLU A 155 -5.74 1.54 -1.99
CA GLU A 155 -5.60 0.91 -3.29
C GLU A 155 -4.58 1.66 -4.16
N VAL A 156 -4.61 2.99 -4.15
CA VAL A 156 -3.63 3.82 -4.87
C VAL A 156 -2.22 3.55 -4.36
N GLU A 157 -2.02 3.59 -3.04
CA GLU A 157 -0.73 3.28 -2.43
C GLU A 157 -0.24 1.87 -2.78
N GLN A 158 -1.12 0.87 -2.71
CA GLN A 158 -0.76 -0.50 -3.04
C GLN A 158 -0.39 -0.64 -4.51
N ARG A 159 -1.09 0.05 -5.41
CA ARG A 159 -0.76 0.08 -6.85
C ARG A 159 0.60 0.74 -7.07
N LEU A 160 0.87 1.90 -6.46
CA LEU A 160 2.17 2.58 -6.54
C LEU A 160 3.32 1.69 -6.06
N ARG A 161 3.15 1.01 -4.91
CA ARG A 161 4.16 0.09 -4.37
C ARG A 161 4.46 -1.06 -5.34
N ARG A 162 3.44 -1.64 -5.98
CA ARG A 162 3.61 -2.71 -6.98
C ARG A 162 4.33 -2.22 -8.23
N ILE A 163 3.97 -1.04 -8.74
CA ILE A 163 4.64 -0.43 -9.90
C ILE A 163 6.13 -0.25 -9.58
N LEU A 164 6.46 0.39 -8.45
CA LEU A 164 7.84 0.63 -8.08
C LEU A 164 8.62 -0.67 -7.86
N ALA A 165 8.06 -1.64 -7.13
CA ALA A 165 8.74 -2.90 -6.86
C ALA A 165 9.04 -3.71 -8.14
N GLY A 166 8.10 -3.71 -9.11
CA GLY A 166 8.32 -4.35 -10.40
C GLY A 166 9.39 -3.64 -11.23
N ARG A 167 9.37 -2.31 -11.29
CA ARG A 167 10.35 -1.52 -12.04
C ARG A 167 11.74 -1.54 -11.40
N PHE A 168 11.83 -1.62 -10.08
CA PHE A 168 13.09 -1.73 -9.35
C PHE A 168 13.90 -2.95 -9.79
N ALA A 169 13.27 -4.13 -9.90
CA ALA A 169 13.96 -5.35 -10.32
C ALA A 169 14.54 -5.21 -11.74
N THR A 170 13.79 -4.61 -12.66
CA THR A 170 14.25 -4.31 -14.02
C THR A 170 15.39 -3.27 -14.02
N ALA A 171 15.28 -2.21 -13.22
CA ALA A 171 16.31 -1.19 -13.10
C ALA A 171 17.62 -1.79 -12.57
N LEU A 172 17.54 -2.59 -11.50
CA LEU A 172 18.70 -3.26 -10.91
C LEU A 172 19.38 -4.21 -11.91
N ALA A 173 18.61 -4.98 -12.68
CA ALA A 173 19.13 -5.89 -13.70
C ALA A 173 19.74 -5.17 -14.92
N SER A 174 19.36 -3.91 -15.17
CA SER A 174 19.90 -3.12 -16.29
C SER A 174 21.28 -2.50 -16.00
N LEU A 175 21.72 -2.50 -14.74
CA LEU A 175 23.03 -1.98 -14.34
C LEU A 175 24.13 -2.97 -14.75
N THR A 176 24.99 -2.55 -15.68
CA THR A 176 26.09 -3.38 -16.21
C THR A 176 27.32 -3.41 -15.31
N ASP A 177 27.51 -2.41 -14.45
CA ASP A 177 28.63 -2.28 -13.53
C ASP A 177 28.30 -2.70 -12.09
N LEU A 178 27.24 -3.50 -11.94
CA LEU A 178 26.79 -4.00 -10.64
C LEU A 178 27.90 -4.83 -9.97
N SER A 179 28.26 -4.44 -8.75
CA SER A 179 29.35 -5.06 -7.99
C SER A 179 29.07 -5.04 -6.50
N VAL A 180 29.69 -5.92 -5.72
CA VAL A 180 29.52 -5.98 -4.26
C VAL A 180 29.85 -4.64 -3.56
N PRO A 181 30.92 -3.90 -3.94
CA PRO A 181 31.15 -2.55 -3.40
C PRO A 181 29.98 -1.60 -3.66
N LEU A 182 29.46 -1.56 -4.89
CA LEU A 182 28.29 -0.73 -5.23
C LEU A 182 27.05 -1.14 -4.44
N LEU A 183 26.82 -2.44 -4.21
CA LEU A 183 25.71 -2.92 -3.40
C LEU A 183 25.83 -2.53 -1.91
N ASN A 184 27.04 -2.23 -1.43
CA ASN A 184 27.27 -1.71 -0.08
C ASN A 184 27.21 -0.17 -0.02
N ASP A 185 27.39 0.52 -1.14
CA ASP A 185 27.19 1.97 -1.28
C ASP A 185 25.76 2.28 -1.72
N LEU A 186 24.85 2.32 -0.75
CA LEU A 186 23.43 2.53 -1.03
C LEU A 186 23.13 3.91 -1.61
N ASP A 187 23.97 4.92 -1.37
CA ASP A 187 23.73 6.28 -1.87
C ASP A 187 23.99 6.35 -3.39
N ASP A 188 25.11 5.77 -3.85
CA ASP A 188 25.40 5.64 -5.29
C ASP A 188 24.39 4.70 -5.97
N LEU A 189 24.08 3.56 -5.35
CA LEU A 189 23.07 2.63 -5.85
C LEU A 189 21.69 3.29 -5.99
N CYS A 190 21.25 4.06 -4.99
CA CYS A 190 19.98 4.80 -5.04
C CYS A 190 19.96 5.78 -6.22
N THR A 191 21.06 6.49 -6.45
CA THR A 191 21.15 7.50 -7.51
C THR A 191 20.99 6.85 -8.88
N ARG A 192 21.73 5.78 -9.14
CA ARG A 192 21.68 5.02 -10.41
C ARG A 192 20.33 4.39 -10.66
N ILE A 193 19.74 3.77 -9.62
CA ILE A 193 18.41 3.16 -9.73
C ILE A 193 17.35 4.22 -9.99
N ARG A 194 17.42 5.39 -9.34
CA ARG A 194 16.50 6.49 -9.59
C ARG A 194 16.54 6.93 -11.05
N GLU A 195 17.74 7.14 -11.60
CA GLU A 195 17.91 7.51 -13.02
C GLU A 195 17.32 6.46 -13.97
N ALA A 196 17.52 5.17 -13.68
CA ALA A 196 16.94 4.07 -14.45
C ALA A 196 15.41 3.98 -14.32
N LEU A 197 14.82 4.51 -13.24
CA LEU A 197 13.37 4.49 -12.98
C LEU A 197 12.63 5.70 -13.56
N ASP A 198 13.32 6.81 -13.82
CA ASP A 198 12.69 8.08 -14.22
C ASP A 198 11.88 7.94 -15.53
N GLU A 199 12.47 7.37 -16.58
CA GLU A 199 11.80 7.19 -17.88
C GLU A 199 10.59 6.22 -17.81
N PRO A 200 10.70 4.99 -17.25
CA PRO A 200 9.55 4.09 -17.11
C PRO A 200 8.40 4.64 -16.26
N LEU A 201 8.71 5.46 -15.25
CA LEU A 201 7.71 6.10 -14.40
C LEU A 201 7.04 7.27 -15.13
N ALA A 202 7.80 8.07 -15.89
CA ALA A 202 7.28 9.15 -16.71
C ALA A 202 6.26 8.65 -17.75
N GLN A 203 6.52 7.49 -18.37
CA GLN A 203 5.56 6.80 -19.26
C GLN A 203 4.27 6.34 -18.57
N SER A 204 4.21 6.42 -17.24
CA SER A 204 3.02 6.13 -16.44
C SER A 204 2.39 7.39 -15.84
N GLY A 205 2.86 8.58 -16.23
CA GLY A 205 2.41 9.87 -15.68
C GLY A 205 2.95 10.19 -14.29
N LEU A 206 3.93 9.41 -13.80
CA LEU A 206 4.48 9.49 -12.45
C LEU A 206 5.91 10.04 -12.48
N PHE A 207 6.24 10.92 -11.54
CA PHE A 207 7.62 11.34 -11.27
C PHE A 207 8.03 10.89 -9.89
N LEU A 208 9.27 10.42 -9.76
CA LEU A 208 9.83 10.04 -8.47
C LEU A 208 10.35 11.30 -7.77
N ALA A 209 9.60 11.79 -6.78
CA ALA A 209 9.97 13.00 -6.03
C ALA A 209 11.09 12.71 -5.03
N ARG A 210 11.03 11.55 -4.36
CA ARG A 210 12.07 11.03 -3.48
C ARG A 210 12.13 9.53 -3.57
N PHE A 211 13.32 8.96 -3.44
CA PHE A 211 13.55 7.52 -3.42
C PHE A 211 14.77 7.21 -2.58
N ASP A 212 14.61 6.25 -1.68
CA ASP A 212 15.64 5.84 -0.74
C ASP A 212 15.57 4.32 -0.55
N ILE A 213 16.73 3.67 -0.56
CA ILE A 213 16.92 2.27 -0.15
C ILE A 213 17.36 2.30 1.31
N GLU A 214 16.53 1.76 2.20
CA GLU A 214 16.85 1.68 3.64
C GLU A 214 17.68 0.43 3.96
N ASN A 215 17.43 -0.67 3.24
CA ASN A 215 18.11 -1.94 3.43
C ASN A 215 18.17 -2.76 2.14
N LEU A 216 19.30 -3.42 1.92
CA LEU A 216 19.53 -4.38 0.86
C LEU A 216 20.03 -5.69 1.47
N THR A 217 19.33 -6.79 1.17
CA THR A 217 19.63 -8.13 1.66
C THR A 217 19.93 -9.04 0.47
N GLY A 218 20.93 -9.91 0.62
CA GLY A 218 21.23 -10.99 -0.32
C GLY A 218 21.88 -12.17 0.41
N PRO A 219 22.39 -13.16 -0.34
CA PRO A 219 23.18 -14.28 0.21
C PRO A 219 24.30 -13.79 1.12
N LEU A 220 24.48 -14.47 2.26
CA LEU A 220 25.46 -14.10 3.30
C LEU A 220 26.90 -14.05 2.76
N GLU A 221 27.24 -14.89 1.78
CA GLU A 221 28.56 -14.97 1.15
C GLU A 221 28.99 -13.66 0.47
N LEU A 222 28.05 -12.77 0.13
CA LEU A 222 28.35 -11.48 -0.49
C LEU A 222 28.80 -10.41 0.51
N GLY A 223 28.69 -10.68 1.81
CA GLY A 223 29.08 -9.72 2.86
C GLY A 223 28.22 -8.45 2.90
N LEU A 224 27.00 -8.48 2.32
CA LEU A 224 26.07 -7.34 2.36
C LEU A 224 25.69 -7.02 3.81
N ARG A 225 25.96 -5.79 4.24
CA ARG A 225 25.65 -5.35 5.59
C ARG A 225 24.24 -4.73 5.62
N PRO A 226 23.32 -5.21 6.48
CA PRO A 226 22.07 -4.51 6.69
C PRO A 226 22.35 -3.13 7.30
N THR A 227 21.97 -2.08 6.57
CA THR A 227 22.27 -0.67 6.88
C THR A 227 21.30 -0.06 7.87
N SER A 228 20.32 -0.82 8.39
CA SER A 228 19.45 -0.32 9.43
C SER A 228 20.26 -0.04 10.70
N ARG A 229 20.59 1.24 10.92
CA ARG A 229 21.06 1.75 12.22
C ARG A 229 20.08 1.47 13.37
N ARG A 230 18.88 0.94 13.07
CA ARG A 230 17.90 0.44 14.05
C ARG A 230 17.98 -1.06 14.35
N THR A 231 18.89 -1.79 13.69
CA THR A 231 19.16 -3.21 13.96
C THR A 231 20.66 -3.51 14.11
N GLN A 232 21.49 -2.49 14.34
CA GLN A 232 22.77 -2.67 15.02
C GLN A 232 22.54 -2.95 16.51
N ASN A 233 21.90 -4.09 16.77
CA ASN A 233 21.87 -4.81 18.05
C ASN A 233 21.53 -6.28 17.74
N LEU A 234 22.35 -6.91 16.90
CA LEU A 234 22.44 -8.38 16.79
C LEU A 234 23.90 -8.84 16.77
N THR A 235 24.77 -8.14 17.51
CA THR A 235 26.16 -8.57 17.73
C THR A 235 26.64 -8.25 19.14
N HIS A 236 25.82 -8.57 20.15
CA HIS A 236 26.26 -8.52 21.55
C HIS A 236 25.65 -9.62 22.43
N VAL A 237 25.66 -10.89 22.01
CA VAL A 237 25.44 -12.03 22.93
C VAL A 237 26.38 -13.19 22.62
N ALA A 238 27.69 -12.91 22.63
CA ALA A 238 28.70 -13.97 22.59
C ALA A 238 29.68 -13.97 23.77
N ARG A 239 29.68 -12.98 24.68
CA ARG A 239 30.69 -12.97 25.76
C ARG A 239 30.38 -12.03 26.93
N SER A 240 29.35 -12.32 27.72
CA SER A 240 29.31 -11.83 29.10
C SER A 240 28.77 -12.92 30.01
N LEU A 241 29.66 -13.84 30.37
CA LEU A 241 29.53 -14.67 31.54
C LEU A 241 29.47 -13.75 32.78
N LEU A 242 28.62 -14.13 33.73
CA LEU A 242 28.38 -13.55 35.06
C LEU A 242 27.16 -12.59 35.14
N GLY A 243 26.06 -13.22 35.57
CA GLY A 243 24.98 -12.72 36.43
C GLY A 243 24.58 -11.26 36.29
N THR A 244 23.41 -11.02 35.69
CA THR A 244 22.14 -10.85 36.44
C THR A 244 21.06 -10.49 35.40
N THR A 245 20.29 -11.46 34.93
CA THR A 245 19.07 -11.18 34.17
C THR A 245 17.91 -11.01 35.14
N ASN A 246 17.48 -9.77 35.33
CA ASN A 246 16.14 -9.45 35.77
C ASN A 246 15.36 -8.94 34.55
N GLU A 247 14.63 -9.82 33.89
CA GLU A 247 13.60 -9.50 32.89
C GLU A 247 12.29 -10.17 33.30
N GLN A 248 11.21 -9.38 33.34
CA GLN A 248 9.84 -9.87 33.52
C GLN A 248 9.31 -10.47 32.19
N PRO A 249 8.37 -11.44 32.25
CA PRO A 249 8.37 -12.57 31.32
C PRO A 249 7.38 -12.44 30.16
N MET A 250 7.84 -12.71 28.93
CA MET A 250 6.97 -13.27 27.88
C MET A 250 6.83 -14.77 28.14
N LYS A 251 5.59 -15.26 28.31
CA LYS A 251 5.28 -16.67 28.55
C LYS A 251 5.89 -17.57 27.48
N THR A 252 6.93 -18.29 27.87
CA THR A 252 7.42 -19.49 27.20
C THR A 252 6.25 -20.45 27.03
N SER A 253 5.92 -20.80 25.79
CA SER A 253 5.01 -21.90 25.48
C SER A 253 5.66 -23.19 26.00
N GLU A 254 5.28 -23.63 27.21
CA GLU A 254 5.62 -24.97 27.69
C GLU A 254 5.23 -26.01 26.64
N LEU A 255 6.05 -27.03 26.44
CA LEU A 255 5.79 -28.14 25.52
C LEU A 255 5.28 -29.33 26.34
N ALA A 256 4.21 -29.96 25.90
CA ALA A 256 3.64 -31.16 26.51
C ALA A 256 3.67 -32.33 25.52
N PRO A 257 3.89 -33.57 25.96
CA PRO A 257 3.85 -34.72 25.07
C PRO A 257 2.41 -35.02 24.62
N CYS A 258 2.25 -35.37 23.36
CA CYS A 258 0.97 -35.80 22.79
C CYS A 258 0.48 -37.08 23.49
N ILE A 259 -0.80 -37.10 23.89
CA ILE A 259 -1.40 -38.24 24.64
C ILE A 259 -1.41 -39.58 23.90
N ARG A 260 -1.17 -39.59 22.57
CA ARG A 260 -1.19 -40.80 21.75
C ARG A 260 0.17 -41.19 21.20
N CYS A 261 0.90 -40.23 20.64
CA CYS A 261 2.18 -40.51 19.95
C CYS A 261 3.41 -39.99 20.71
N GLY A 262 3.24 -39.33 21.87
CA GLY A 262 4.33 -38.86 22.71
C GLY A 262 5.12 -37.66 22.19
N ILE A 263 4.86 -37.21 20.95
CA ILE A 263 5.58 -36.07 20.35
C ILE A 263 5.31 -34.78 21.12
N SER A 264 6.34 -33.95 21.29
CA SER A 264 6.22 -32.68 22.01
C SER A 264 5.42 -31.69 21.19
N ILE A 265 4.29 -31.24 21.75
CA ILE A 265 3.38 -30.26 21.15
C ILE A 265 3.21 -29.06 22.09
N PRO A 266 2.83 -27.88 21.59
CA PRO A 266 2.60 -26.73 22.45
C PRO A 266 1.57 -27.04 23.54
N ALA A 267 1.87 -26.74 24.80
CA ALA A 267 1.00 -26.99 25.93
C ALA A 267 -0.33 -26.24 25.74
N GLY A 268 -1.44 -26.98 25.77
CA GLY A 268 -2.78 -26.45 25.50
C GLY A 268 -3.25 -26.54 24.05
N ALA A 269 -2.44 -27.08 23.12
CA ALA A 269 -2.86 -27.40 21.76
C ALA A 269 -4.14 -28.28 21.78
N ARG A 270 -5.06 -28.04 20.84
CA ARG A 270 -6.34 -28.78 20.78
C ARG A 270 -6.20 -30.14 20.08
N PHE A 271 -5.25 -30.25 19.16
CA PHE A 271 -4.97 -31.45 18.38
C PHE A 271 -3.45 -31.61 18.23
N CYS A 272 -2.99 -32.85 18.12
CA CYS A 272 -1.59 -33.12 17.82
C CYS A 272 -1.31 -32.80 16.35
N THR A 273 -0.28 -31.99 16.11
CA THR A 273 0.16 -31.59 14.77
C THR A 273 0.72 -32.75 13.94
N SER A 274 1.19 -33.82 14.58
CA SER A 274 1.69 -35.02 13.90
C SER A 274 0.60 -36.09 13.68
N CYS A 275 -0.05 -36.59 14.73
CA CYS A 275 -0.99 -37.72 14.60
C CYS A 275 -2.48 -37.34 14.58
N GLY A 276 -2.82 -36.04 14.58
CA GLY A 276 -4.20 -35.54 14.49
C GLY A 276 -5.10 -35.79 15.72
N THR A 277 -4.59 -36.47 16.75
CA THR A 277 -5.41 -36.84 17.93
C THR A 277 -5.74 -35.61 18.78
N ALA A 278 -7.00 -35.47 19.22
CA ALA A 278 -7.44 -34.39 20.10
C ALA A 278 -6.75 -34.48 21.47
N GLN A 279 -6.24 -33.37 21.98
CA GLN A 279 -5.40 -33.29 23.18
C GLN A 279 -6.16 -32.75 24.40
N ARG A 280 -7.46 -32.47 24.23
CA ARG A 280 -8.38 -32.04 25.28
C ARG A 280 -9.47 -33.08 25.47
N LYS A 281 -9.68 -33.53 26.70
CA LYS A 281 -10.81 -34.38 27.09
C LYS A 281 -12.08 -33.50 27.17
N ARG A 282 -13.27 -34.04 26.94
CA ARG A 282 -14.53 -33.30 27.18
C ARG A 282 -15.11 -33.72 28.52
N CYS A 283 -15.67 -32.76 29.25
CA CYS A 283 -16.39 -33.03 30.47
C CYS A 283 -17.56 -33.98 30.20
N THR A 284 -17.65 -35.09 30.93
CA THR A 284 -18.73 -36.09 30.77
C THR A 284 -20.11 -35.55 31.17
N SER A 285 -20.17 -34.56 32.07
CA SER A 285 -21.43 -33.96 32.51
C SER A 285 -21.92 -32.77 31.66
N CYS A 286 -21.03 -31.86 31.22
CA CYS A 286 -21.44 -30.62 30.54
C CYS A 286 -20.81 -30.41 29.15
N GLY A 287 -19.95 -31.32 28.69
CA GLY A 287 -19.35 -31.28 27.35
C GLY A 287 -18.22 -30.25 27.15
N ASN A 288 -17.89 -29.43 28.16
CA ASN A 288 -16.85 -28.41 28.03
C ASN A 288 -15.44 -29.03 27.88
N ALA A 289 -14.55 -28.34 27.16
CA ALA A 289 -13.22 -28.84 26.85
C ALA A 289 -12.26 -28.68 28.04
N LEU A 290 -11.72 -29.79 28.51
CA LEU A 290 -10.80 -29.88 29.64
C LEU A 290 -9.39 -30.28 29.17
N PRO A 291 -8.34 -29.76 29.81
CA PRO A 291 -6.98 -30.26 29.56
C PRO A 291 -6.87 -31.73 29.95
N ALA A 292 -5.95 -32.47 29.31
CA ALA A 292 -5.88 -33.93 29.42
C ALA A 292 -5.68 -34.46 30.86
N ALA A 293 -5.06 -33.66 31.74
CA ALA A 293 -4.79 -34.01 33.14
C ALA A 293 -5.87 -33.52 34.14
N ALA A 294 -6.97 -32.91 33.67
CA ALA A 294 -7.99 -32.35 34.57
C ALA A 294 -8.83 -33.45 35.22
N ARG A 295 -8.72 -33.56 36.56
CA ARG A 295 -9.56 -34.45 37.39
C ARG A 295 -10.92 -33.85 37.74
N PHE A 296 -11.11 -32.55 37.55
CA PHE A 296 -12.35 -31.82 37.82
C PHE A 296 -12.64 -30.81 36.71
N CYS A 297 -13.92 -30.59 36.39
CA CYS A 297 -14.32 -29.61 35.40
C CYS A 297 -14.28 -28.19 35.97
N SER A 298 -13.50 -27.29 35.36
CA SER A 298 -13.41 -25.88 35.78
C SER A 298 -14.66 -25.04 35.49
N HIS A 299 -15.66 -25.61 34.81
CA HIS A 299 -16.90 -24.90 34.47
C HIS A 299 -18.13 -25.41 35.26
N CYS A 300 -18.25 -26.71 35.52
CA CYS A 300 -19.39 -27.26 36.26
C CYS A 300 -19.01 -27.98 37.56
N GLY A 301 -17.72 -28.07 37.90
CA GLY A 301 -17.23 -28.66 39.14
C GLY A 301 -17.29 -30.19 39.21
N SER A 302 -17.83 -30.90 38.20
CA SER A 302 -17.94 -32.36 38.27
C SER A 302 -16.59 -33.07 38.11
N GLY A 303 -16.37 -34.10 38.93
CA GLY A 303 -15.21 -34.97 38.86
C GLY A 303 -15.17 -35.75 37.55
N GLN A 304 -14.00 -35.81 36.92
CA GLN A 304 -13.79 -36.56 35.68
C GLN A 304 -13.15 -37.91 35.99
N PRO A 305 -13.60 -39.00 35.37
CA PRO A 305 -12.92 -40.28 35.47
C PRO A 305 -11.48 -40.14 34.94
N ALA A 306 -10.53 -40.78 35.63
CA ALA A 306 -9.10 -40.70 35.31
C ALA A 306 -8.82 -41.16 33.88
#